data_AF-A0A6B3G1R9-F1
#
_entry.id   AF-A0A6B3G1R9-F1
#
_cell.length_a   1.000
_cell.length_b   1.000
_cell.length_c   1.000
_cell.angle_alpha   90.00
_cell.angle_beta   90.00
_cell.angle_gamma   90.00
#
_symmetry.space_group_name_H-M   'P 1'
#
loop_
_entity.id
_entity.type
_entity.pdbx_description
1 polymer ?
#
loop_
_entity_poly.entity_id
_entity_poly.type
_entity_poly.pdbx_seq_one_letter_code
_entity_poly.pdbx_strand_id
1 'polypeptide(L)'
;ALTRHLRERGAMRVGIFSGEAIPDEGTLLAKVRQAPEMTGADLSAEVATKEAYVVPAIGTKKFTVAAIDLGIKGMTPHRMAERGIEVHVLPATATLEEVYAVQPDGVFFSNGP
;
A
#
# COMPACT_ATOMS: atom_id res chain seq x y z
N ALA A 1 -18.97 -16.29 -13.67
CA ALA A 1 -18.97 -17.42 -12.72
C ALA A 1 -18.16 -17.12 -11.46
N LEU A 2 -16.89 -16.72 -11.57
CA LEU A 2 -16.00 -16.48 -10.42
C LEU A 2 -16.51 -15.44 -9.40
N THR A 3 -17.02 -14.29 -9.85
CA THR A 3 -17.57 -13.25 -8.95
C THR A 3 -18.69 -13.78 -8.05
N ARG A 4 -19.60 -14.62 -8.59
CA ARG A 4 -20.66 -15.24 -7.79
C ARG A 4 -20.09 -16.22 -6.76
N HIS A 5 -19.10 -17.01 -7.17
CA HIS A 5 -18.46 -17.99 -6.30
C HIS A 5 -17.77 -17.32 -5.09
N LEU A 6 -16.98 -16.27 -5.32
CA LEU A 6 -16.34 -15.49 -4.25
C LEU A 6 -17.37 -14.80 -3.35
N ARG A 7 -18.47 -14.29 -3.92
CA ARG A 7 -19.55 -13.67 -3.14
C ARG A 7 -20.27 -14.67 -2.23
N GLU A 8 -20.49 -15.90 -2.70
CA GLU A 8 -21.23 -16.92 -1.96
C GLU A 8 -20.34 -17.66 -0.94
N ARG A 9 -19.02 -17.77 -1.19
CA ARG A 9 -18.10 -18.59 -0.37
C ARG A 9 -16.98 -17.82 0.33
N GLY A 10 -16.88 -16.51 0.10
CA GLY A 10 -15.85 -15.65 0.68
C GLY A 10 -14.55 -15.59 -0.15
N ALA A 11 -13.61 -14.78 0.34
CA ALA A 11 -12.28 -14.65 -0.25
C ALA A 11 -11.54 -15.99 -0.16
N MET A 12 -10.80 -16.33 -1.22
CA MET A 12 -10.08 -17.60 -1.31
C MET A 12 -8.73 -17.42 -2.00
N ARG A 13 -7.78 -18.28 -1.67
CA ARG A 13 -6.48 -18.35 -2.37
C ARG A 13 -6.69 -18.86 -3.79
N VAL A 14 -6.05 -18.22 -4.75
CA VAL A 14 -6.16 -18.53 -6.18
C VAL A 14 -4.79 -18.49 -6.82
N GLY A 15 -4.54 -19.37 -7.79
CA GLY A 15 -3.35 -19.35 -8.64
C GLY A 15 -3.73 -19.18 -10.10
N ILE A 16 -2.95 -18.40 -10.85
CA ILE A 16 -3.03 -18.27 -12.31
C ILE A 16 -1.76 -18.89 -12.87
N PHE A 17 -1.91 -19.91 -13.74
CA PHE A 17 -0.81 -20.65 -14.34
C PHE A 17 -0.93 -20.61 -15.86
N SER A 18 0.17 -20.27 -16.55
CA SER A 18 0.21 -20.13 -18.00
C SER A 18 1.60 -20.51 -18.53
N GLY A 19 1.65 -21.12 -19.72
CA GLY A 19 2.89 -21.54 -20.38
C GLY A 19 2.78 -22.95 -20.95
N GLU A 20 3.84 -23.42 -21.61
CA GLU A 20 3.85 -24.74 -22.26
C GLU A 20 4.13 -25.90 -21.27
N ALA A 21 4.80 -25.61 -20.15
CA ALA A 21 5.16 -26.58 -19.12
C ALA A 21 4.31 -26.42 -17.85
N ILE A 22 2.98 -26.50 -17.98
CA ILE A 22 2.06 -26.45 -16.84
C ILE A 22 2.05 -27.83 -16.16
N PRO A 23 2.38 -27.92 -14.85
CA PRO A 23 2.26 -29.16 -14.08
C PRO A 23 0.82 -29.70 -14.03
N ASP A 24 0.66 -30.93 -13.52
CA ASP A 24 -0.66 -31.50 -13.28
C ASP A 24 -1.49 -30.66 -12.29
N GLU A 25 -2.82 -30.77 -12.38
CA GLU A 25 -3.76 -30.03 -11.54
C GLU A 25 -3.53 -30.22 -10.04
N GLY A 26 -3.11 -31.41 -9.60
CA GLY A 26 -2.83 -31.72 -8.21
C GLY A 26 -1.66 -30.90 -7.67
N THR A 27 -0.57 -30.82 -8.44
CA THR A 27 0.59 -29.97 -8.14
C THR A 27 0.20 -28.49 -8.06
N LEU A 28 -0.62 -28.03 -9.01
CA LEU A 28 -1.09 -26.64 -9.04
C LEU A 28 -1.94 -26.29 -7.80
N LEU A 29 -2.91 -27.16 -7.46
CA LEU A 29 -3.79 -26.96 -6.32
C LEU A 29 -3.02 -27.01 -4.99
N ALA A 30 -2.04 -27.91 -4.87
CA ALA A 30 -1.16 -27.97 -3.71
C ALA A 30 -0.42 -26.65 -3.50
N LYS A 31 0.14 -26.06 -4.58
CA LYS A 31 0.81 -24.75 -4.52
C LYS A 31 -0.11 -23.63 -4.05
N VAL A 32 -1.35 -23.59 -4.54
CA VAL A 32 -2.36 -22.59 -4.09
C VAL A 32 -2.68 -22.74 -2.61
N ARG A 33 -2.81 -23.98 -2.11
CA ARG A 33 -3.12 -24.28 -0.70
C ARG A 33 -1.95 -24.05 0.26
N GLN A 34 -0.72 -23.96 -0.26
CA GLN A 34 0.47 -23.65 0.53
C GLN A 34 0.74 -22.14 0.65
N ALA A 35 0.09 -21.30 -0.17
CA ALA A 35 0.26 -19.85 -0.06
C ALA A 35 -0.17 -19.36 1.34
N PRO A 36 0.62 -18.50 2.00
CA PRO A 36 0.27 -17.96 3.32
C PRO A 36 -1.09 -17.26 3.32
N GLU A 37 -1.73 -17.21 4.48
CA GLU A 37 -2.94 -16.40 4.65
C GLU A 37 -2.56 -14.92 4.75
N MET A 38 -3.38 -14.05 4.17
CA MET A 38 -3.17 -12.60 4.30
C MET A 38 -3.56 -12.08 5.69
N THR A 39 -4.45 -12.78 6.39
CA THR A 39 -4.90 -12.38 7.71
C THR A 39 -3.73 -12.41 8.69
N GLY A 40 -3.39 -11.25 9.25
CA GLY A 40 -2.28 -11.09 10.18
C GLY A 40 -0.91 -10.90 9.53
N ALA A 41 -0.82 -10.85 8.20
CA ALA A 41 0.42 -10.53 7.49
C ALA A 41 0.68 -9.02 7.51
N ASP A 42 1.91 -8.61 7.84
CA ASP A 42 2.37 -7.23 7.63
C ASP A 42 2.85 -7.04 6.19
N LEU A 43 1.91 -6.75 5.31
CA LEU A 43 2.18 -6.46 3.91
C LEU A 43 2.60 -5.00 3.69
N SER A 44 2.39 -4.13 4.67
CA SER A 44 2.71 -2.70 4.58
C SER A 44 4.23 -2.49 4.52
N ALA A 45 4.99 -3.29 5.26
CA ALA A 45 6.45 -3.29 5.26
C ALA A 45 7.06 -3.62 3.87
N GLU A 46 6.37 -4.37 3.02
CA GLU A 46 6.85 -4.73 1.69
C GLU A 46 6.65 -3.62 0.65
N VAL A 47 5.67 -2.74 0.87
CA VAL A 47 5.23 -1.76 -0.14
C VAL A 47 5.48 -0.31 0.25
N ALA A 48 5.74 -0.03 1.53
CA ALA A 48 6.06 1.30 2.01
C ALA A 48 7.38 1.82 1.42
N THR A 49 7.49 3.14 1.28
CA THR A 49 8.74 3.78 0.92
C THR A 49 9.84 3.46 1.94
N LYS A 50 11.06 3.23 1.43
CA LYS A 50 12.25 2.97 2.26
C LYS A 50 12.87 4.27 2.77
N GLU A 51 12.75 5.33 2.00
CA GLU A 51 13.34 6.64 2.29
C GLU A 51 12.25 7.70 2.25
N ALA A 52 12.37 8.68 3.15
CA ALA A 52 11.46 9.82 3.15
C ALA A 52 11.64 10.67 1.89
N TYR A 53 10.54 11.16 1.33
CA TYR A 53 10.56 12.05 0.19
C TYR A 53 9.48 13.12 0.29
N VAL A 54 9.67 14.23 -0.44
CA VAL A 54 8.74 15.37 -0.42
C VAL A 54 8.02 15.48 -1.75
N VAL A 55 6.70 15.58 -1.69
CA VAL A 55 5.86 16.02 -2.81
C VAL A 55 5.52 17.50 -2.59
N PRO A 56 6.14 18.41 -3.36
CA PRO A 56 5.98 19.84 -3.14
C PRO A 56 4.55 20.30 -3.44
N ALA A 57 4.08 21.31 -2.71
CA ALA A 57 2.83 21.98 -3.03
C ALA A 57 2.86 22.55 -4.45
N ILE A 58 1.75 22.42 -5.18
CA ILE A 58 1.57 23.05 -6.48
C ILE A 58 0.90 24.41 -6.25
N GLY A 59 1.54 25.47 -6.74
CA GLY A 59 1.10 26.85 -6.52
C GLY A 59 1.53 27.39 -5.15
N THR A 60 0.65 28.15 -4.50
CA THR A 60 0.94 28.71 -3.17
C THR A 60 0.85 27.61 -2.11
N LYS A 61 1.96 27.34 -1.41
CA LYS A 61 1.98 26.47 -0.22
C LYS A 61 1.08 27.05 0.87
N LYS A 62 0.13 26.25 1.34
CA LYS A 62 -0.83 26.57 2.41
C LYS A 62 -0.55 25.79 3.68
N PHE A 63 -0.21 24.51 3.54
CA PHE A 63 0.00 23.59 4.65
C PHE A 63 1.14 22.60 4.37
N THR A 64 1.67 22.02 5.42
CA THR A 64 2.61 20.89 5.42
C THR A 64 1.93 19.67 6.05
N VAL A 65 2.00 18.51 5.40
CA VAL A 65 1.48 17.25 5.93
C VAL A 65 2.60 16.21 6.00
N ALA A 66 2.71 15.54 7.15
CA ALA A 66 3.50 14.33 7.28
C ALA A 66 2.61 13.12 6.95
N ALA A 67 2.94 12.37 5.91
CA ALA A 67 2.21 11.20 5.47
C ALA A 67 3.00 9.93 5.83
N ILE A 68 2.44 9.06 6.67
CA ILE A 68 3.00 7.74 6.95
C ILE A 68 2.59 6.79 5.82
N ASP A 69 3.59 6.29 5.10
CA ASP A 69 3.41 5.38 3.98
C ASP A 69 3.19 3.95 4.45
N LEU A 70 1.97 3.45 4.31
CA LEU A 70 1.55 2.07 4.54
C LEU A 70 1.27 1.33 3.22
N GLY A 71 1.67 1.90 2.07
CA GLY A 71 1.26 1.50 0.72
C GLY A 71 0.52 2.62 -0.02
N ILE A 72 0.99 3.86 0.12
CA ILE A 72 0.32 5.06 -0.38
C ILE A 72 0.17 5.02 -1.90
N LYS A 73 -1.06 5.28 -2.37
CA LYS A 73 -1.29 5.53 -3.80
C LYS A 73 -0.65 6.85 -4.19
N GLY A 74 0.22 6.86 -5.19
CA GLY A 74 0.93 8.08 -5.63
C GLY A 74 0.03 9.25 -6.03
N MET A 75 -1.23 8.99 -6.41
CA MET A 75 -2.20 10.05 -6.65
C MET A 75 -2.63 10.79 -5.37
N THR A 76 -2.57 10.17 -4.19
CA THR A 76 -2.94 10.81 -2.92
C THR A 76 -2.10 12.05 -2.61
N PRO A 77 -0.75 11.96 -2.52
CA PRO A 77 0.07 13.15 -2.27
C PRO A 77 0.04 14.13 -3.45
N HIS A 78 -0.12 13.64 -4.69
CA HIS A 78 -0.31 14.52 -5.85
C HIS A 78 -1.59 15.38 -5.74
N ARG A 79 -2.72 14.80 -5.33
CA ARG A 79 -3.98 15.54 -5.12
C ARG A 79 -3.90 16.50 -3.93
N MET A 80 -3.12 16.18 -2.91
CA MET A 80 -2.82 17.10 -1.81
C MET A 80 -1.99 18.29 -2.31
N ALA A 81 -0.95 18.02 -3.12
CA ALA A 81 -0.12 19.05 -3.73
C ALA A 81 -0.91 20.04 -4.58
N GLU A 82 -1.85 19.58 -5.41
CA GLU A 82 -2.76 20.44 -6.18
C GLU A 82 -3.60 21.41 -5.31
N ARG A 83 -3.77 21.10 -4.02
CA ARG A 83 -4.52 21.93 -3.06
C ARG A 83 -3.61 22.89 -2.27
N GLY A 84 -2.33 22.95 -2.61
CA GLY A 84 -1.33 23.75 -1.93
C GLY A 84 -0.73 23.08 -0.69
N ILE A 85 -0.83 21.75 -0.56
CA ILE A 85 -0.27 21.01 0.58
C ILE A 85 1.07 20.40 0.18
N GLU A 86 2.13 20.74 0.89
CA GLU A 86 3.41 20.03 0.77
C GLU A 86 3.34 18.75 1.60
N VAL A 87 3.61 17.61 0.98
CA VAL A 87 3.49 16.31 1.63
C VAL A 87 4.87 15.70 1.83
N HIS A 88 5.26 15.48 3.07
CA HIS A 88 6.44 14.72 3.45
C HIS A 88 6.02 13.28 3.67
N VAL A 89 6.34 12.41 2.72
CA VAL A 89 6.03 10.99 2.81
C VAL A 89 7.15 10.31 3.58
N LEU A 90 6.82 9.70 4.71
CA LEU A 90 7.72 9.03 5.62
C LEU A 90 7.50 7.51 5.57
N PRO A 91 8.53 6.69 5.83
CA PRO A 91 8.39 5.24 5.92
C PRO A 91 7.36 4.80 6.97
N ALA A 92 6.81 3.59 6.82
CA ALA A 92 5.91 2.98 7.82
C ALA A 92 6.53 2.90 9.22
N THR A 93 7.86 2.82 9.30
CA THR A 93 8.65 2.72 10.53
C THR A 93 9.03 4.07 11.14
N ALA A 94 8.55 5.18 10.57
CA ALA A 94 8.95 6.51 11.02
C ALA A 94 8.59 6.74 12.49
N THR A 95 9.53 7.32 13.24
CA THR A 95 9.31 7.61 14.66
C THR A 95 8.48 8.89 14.84
N LEU A 96 7.96 9.07 16.05
CA LEU A 96 7.21 10.27 16.39
C LEU A 96 8.09 11.53 16.29
N GLU A 97 9.36 11.42 16.64
CA GLU A 97 10.36 12.48 16.51
C GLU A 97 10.57 12.89 15.04
N GLU A 98 10.66 11.91 14.13
CA GLU A 98 10.78 12.15 12.70
C GLU A 98 9.53 12.84 12.14
N VAL A 99 8.34 12.44 12.60
CA VAL A 99 7.08 13.11 12.24
C VAL A 99 7.06 14.56 12.73
N TYR A 100 7.46 14.81 13.98
CA TYR A 100 7.50 16.19 14.51
C TYR A 100 8.60 17.05 13.87
N ALA A 101 9.70 16.45 13.41
CA ALA A 101 10.77 17.16 12.72
C ALA A 101 10.30 17.80 11.40
N VAL A 102 9.25 17.27 10.79
CA VAL A 102 8.59 17.85 9.60
C VAL A 102 7.80 19.14 9.93
N GLN A 103 7.51 19.38 11.21
CA GLN A 103 6.61 20.46 11.68
C GLN A 103 5.27 20.48 10.92
N PRO A 104 4.53 19.35 10.89
CA PRO A 104 3.34 19.24 10.08
C PRO A 104 2.15 20.02 10.66
N ASP A 105 1.35 20.61 9.79
CA ASP A 105 0.01 21.10 10.12
C ASP A 105 -1.00 19.95 10.29
N GLY A 106 -0.68 18.78 9.74
CA GLY A 106 -1.48 17.57 9.88
C GLY A 106 -0.71 16.29 9.59
N VAL A 107 -1.14 15.20 10.21
CA VAL A 107 -0.59 13.85 9.97
C VAL A 107 -1.60 13.03 9.19
N PHE A 108 -1.14 12.32 8.17
CA PHE A 108 -1.96 11.45 7.33
C PHE A 108 -1.43 10.02 7.35
N PHE A 109 -2.28 9.05 7.67
CA PHE A 109 -1.97 7.63 7.52
C PHE A 109 -2.55 7.15 6.19
N SER A 110 -1.70 6.61 5.32
CA SER A 110 -2.15 6.21 3.99
C SER A 110 -3.00 4.95 4.02
N ASN A 111 -3.59 4.63 2.86
CA ASN A 111 -4.04 3.29 2.60
C ASN A 111 -2.87 2.29 2.67
N GLY A 112 -3.21 1.01 2.78
CA GLY A 112 -2.28 -0.10 2.66
C GLY A 112 -2.90 -1.33 2.00
N PRO A 113 -2.11 -2.40 1.84
CA PRO A 113 -2.57 -3.72 1.42
C PRO A 113 -3.48 -4.41 2.45
#